data_AF-A0AAV6CI35-F1
#
_entry.id   AF-A0AAV6CI35-F1
#
_cell.length_a   1.000
_cell.length_b   1.000
_cell.length_c   1.000
_cell.angle_alpha   90.00
_cell.angle_beta   90.00
_cell.angle_gamma   90.00
#
_symmetry.space_group_name_H-M   'P 1'
#
loop_
_entity.id
_entity.type
_entity.pdbx_description
1 polymer ?
#
loop_
_entity_poly.entity_id
_entity_poly.type
_entity_poly.pdbx_seq_one_letter_code
_entity_poly.pdbx_strand_id
1 'polypeptide(L)'
;MRLRALLWASLAVNAGLATMLIVVNRDVQDADGPLSNIHAAENRKSPPPQVIVRREPFTWRDIEAEDYRAYISNLRKIGCPEATIRDIIVADVNHYFAQRRQTEVITYEQEWWRQDPVVDYAGLTSRRAQQLESERRALLNDLLGTGWDADAMPPVPELEIREQFLATITPEQRAALTEAFHRNRAALAQLQPGVAAERLEVERARLAQSLRQELAQIFTPDQVEAALVRYSELASTMRRELAGFEPTREEFLTIFRARQQHQEQLAALTGQGPAFAAARQNLERLRDQTIRQTLGPTRYPLYALSGDSEFRSAQTSVQRIGGRAETALALFELNRTVADERERLAANAQFTSAERAAALQEIKDQHDSALRTLLGEDGLKAYKEVAIENAQP
;
A
#
# COMPACT_ATOMS: atom_id res chain seq x y z
N MET A 1 -12.01 -5.04 -51.90
CA MET A 1 -10.81 -4.50 -52.59
C MET A 1 -9.66 -4.09 -51.65
N ARG A 2 -9.92 -3.72 -50.38
CA ARG A 2 -8.87 -3.25 -49.44
C ARG A 2 -7.93 -4.34 -48.90
N LEU A 3 -8.35 -5.61 -48.83
CA LEU A 3 -7.49 -6.71 -48.34
C LEU A 3 -6.38 -7.11 -49.33
N ARG A 4 -6.65 -7.02 -50.63
CA ARG A 4 -5.66 -7.34 -51.68
C ARG A 4 -4.55 -6.29 -51.74
N ALA A 5 -4.86 -5.02 -51.48
CA ALA A 5 -3.87 -3.95 -51.43
C ALA A 5 -2.88 -4.11 -50.25
N LEU A 6 -3.36 -4.57 -49.09
CA LEU A 6 -2.50 -4.82 -47.92
C LEU A 6 -1.54 -6.01 -48.13
N LEU A 7 -1.99 -7.06 -48.83
CA LEU A 7 -1.13 -8.20 -49.18
C LEU A 7 -0.02 -7.81 -50.17
N TRP A 8 -0.34 -7.01 -51.18
CA TRP A 8 0.68 -6.51 -52.13
C TRP A 8 1.66 -5.54 -51.48
N ALA A 9 1.20 -4.71 -50.55
CA ALA A 9 2.08 -3.82 -49.78
C ALA A 9 3.05 -4.61 -48.89
N SER A 10 2.57 -5.65 -48.20
CA SER A 10 3.42 -6.52 -47.38
C SER A 10 4.45 -7.30 -48.23
N LEU A 11 4.05 -7.78 -49.40
CA LEU A 11 4.96 -8.46 -50.32
C LEU A 11 6.07 -7.52 -50.82
N ALA A 12 5.74 -6.26 -51.13
CA ALA A 12 6.72 -5.27 -51.58
C ALA A 12 7.72 -4.89 -50.47
N VAL A 13 7.24 -4.74 -49.23
CA VAL A 13 8.10 -4.44 -48.08
C VAL A 13 9.05 -5.62 -47.78
N ASN A 14 8.55 -6.85 -47.82
CA ASN A 14 9.38 -8.03 -47.59
C ASN A 14 10.41 -8.26 -48.72
N ALA A 15 10.05 -7.95 -49.98
CA ALA A 15 11.00 -7.98 -51.09
C ALA A 15 12.09 -6.90 -50.95
N GLY A 16 11.73 -5.70 -50.49
CA GLY A 16 12.68 -4.61 -50.20
C GLY A 16 13.64 -4.94 -49.05
N LEU A 17 13.15 -5.61 -48.00
CA LEU A 17 14.00 -6.10 -46.91
C LEU A 17 14.97 -7.19 -47.38
N ALA A 18 14.52 -8.09 -48.26
CA ALA A 18 15.39 -9.15 -48.81
C ALA A 18 16.48 -8.57 -49.73
N THR A 19 16.18 -7.57 -50.56
CA THR A 19 17.19 -6.91 -51.39
C THR A 19 18.17 -6.07 -50.58
N MET A 20 17.71 -5.38 -49.52
CA MET A 20 18.59 -4.64 -48.61
C MET A 20 19.58 -5.58 -47.90
N LEU A 21 19.13 -6.77 -47.48
CA LEU A 21 19.98 -7.76 -46.81
C LEU A 21 21.04 -8.33 -47.76
N ILE A 22 20.73 -8.49 -49.05
CA ILE A 22 21.70 -8.93 -50.07
C ILE A 22 22.72 -7.84 -50.39
N VAL A 23 22.33 -6.56 -50.42
CA VAL A 23 23.25 -5.43 -50.67
C VAL A 23 24.19 -5.21 -49.49
N VAL A 24 23.69 -5.25 -48.26
CA VAL A 24 24.51 -5.11 -47.04
C VAL A 24 25.49 -6.27 -46.90
N ASN A 25 25.11 -7.48 -47.32
CA ASN A 25 26.02 -8.63 -47.27
C ASN A 25 27.07 -8.63 -48.40
N ARG A 26 26.84 -7.86 -49.48
CA ARG A 26 27.81 -7.64 -50.56
C ARG A 26 28.86 -6.59 -50.20
N ASP A 27 28.47 -5.52 -49.51
CA ASP A 27 29.40 -4.46 -49.06
C ASP A 27 30.40 -4.93 -47.98
N VAL A 28 30.14 -6.07 -47.31
CA VAL A 28 31.07 -6.67 -46.34
C VAL A 28 32.12 -7.56 -47.03
N GLN A 29 31.95 -7.90 -48.31
CA GLN A 29 32.88 -8.78 -49.04
C GLN A 29 33.86 -8.07 -49.99
N ASP A 30 33.72 -6.75 -50.23
CA ASP A 30 34.56 -5.99 -51.17
C ASP A 30 35.50 -4.96 -50.51
N ALA A 31 35.81 -5.10 -49.21
CA ALA A 31 36.81 -4.28 -48.54
C ALA A 31 38.23 -4.89 -48.61
N ASP A 32 38.73 -5.15 -49.82
CA ASP A 32 40.17 -5.33 -50.09
C ASP A 32 40.59 -4.40 -51.24
N GLY A 33 40.72 -3.12 -50.91
CA GLY A 33 41.33 -2.10 -51.77
C GLY A 33 42.87 -2.09 -51.64
N PRO A 34 43.61 -1.79 -52.73
CA PRO A 34 45.05 -2.02 -52.78
C PRO A 34 45.82 -0.90 -52.06
N LEU A 35 46.70 -1.27 -51.12
CA LEU A 35 47.67 -0.33 -50.59
C LEU A 35 48.95 -0.34 -51.43
N SER A 36 49.27 0.87 -51.90
CA SER A 36 50.41 1.28 -52.69
C SER A 36 51.76 0.71 -52.26
N ASN A 37 52.49 0.22 -53.26
CA ASN A 37 53.93 -0.01 -53.26
C ASN A 37 54.69 1.28 -52.86
N ILE A 38 55.43 1.25 -51.74
CA ILE A 38 56.77 1.86 -51.66
C ILE A 38 57.63 1.05 -50.68
N HIS A 39 58.64 0.38 -51.25
CA HIS A 39 60.02 0.14 -50.76
C HIS A 39 60.50 -1.28 -51.03
N ALA A 40 61.39 -1.37 -52.02
CA ALA A 40 62.34 -2.45 -52.15
C ALA A 40 63.38 -2.35 -51.02
N ALA A 41 63.51 -3.41 -50.23
CA ALA A 41 64.75 -3.82 -49.60
C ALA A 41 64.69 -5.33 -49.32
N GLU A 42 65.59 -6.04 -49.96
CA GLU A 42 65.87 -7.46 -49.77
C GLU A 42 66.11 -7.82 -48.29
N ASN A 43 65.69 -9.05 -47.95
CA ASN A 43 66.41 -10.01 -47.10
C ASN A 43 65.72 -10.45 -45.78
N ARG A 44 65.72 -11.79 -45.62
CA ARG A 44 65.50 -12.64 -44.42
C ARG A 44 64.07 -13.09 -44.10
N LYS A 45 63.78 -14.32 -44.57
CA LYS A 45 62.73 -15.22 -44.06
C LYS A 45 62.86 -15.40 -42.54
N SER A 46 61.86 -14.92 -41.80
CA SER A 46 61.49 -15.43 -40.47
C SER A 46 60.00 -15.75 -40.52
N PRO A 47 59.53 -16.91 -40.04
CA PRO A 47 58.10 -17.22 -40.07
C PRO A 47 57.33 -16.28 -39.12
N PRO A 48 56.09 -15.86 -39.46
CA PRO A 48 55.30 -15.02 -38.59
C PRO A 48 54.96 -15.76 -37.29
N PRO A 49 54.85 -15.05 -36.14
CA PRO A 49 54.44 -15.69 -34.89
C PRO A 49 53.03 -16.27 -35.05
N GLN A 50 52.89 -17.57 -34.78
CA GLN A 50 51.58 -18.20 -34.65
C GLN A 50 50.84 -17.59 -33.46
N VAL A 51 49.89 -16.69 -33.74
CA VAL A 51 48.94 -16.21 -32.73
C VAL A 51 47.90 -17.31 -32.52
N ILE A 52 48.12 -18.14 -31.50
CA ILE A 52 47.13 -19.11 -31.05
C ILE A 52 46.11 -18.36 -30.18
N VAL A 53 44.97 -17.97 -30.75
CA VAL A 53 43.84 -17.44 -29.97
C VAL A 53 43.21 -18.61 -29.21
N ARG A 54 43.64 -18.84 -27.97
CA ARG A 54 42.91 -19.71 -27.04
C ARG A 54 41.64 -18.99 -26.61
N ARG A 55 40.51 -19.34 -27.21
CA ARG A 55 39.19 -18.99 -26.66
C ARG A 55 38.91 -20.01 -25.56
N GLU A 56 39.32 -19.70 -24.33
CA GLU A 56 38.78 -20.44 -23.19
C GLU A 56 37.25 -20.27 -23.22
N PRO A 57 36.47 -21.35 -23.09
CA PRO A 57 35.02 -21.26 -23.08
C PRO A 57 34.60 -20.52 -21.82
N PHE A 58 34.30 -19.23 -21.97
CA PHE A 58 33.74 -18.42 -20.90
C PHE A 58 32.33 -18.90 -20.58
N THR A 59 32.08 -19.30 -19.33
CA THR A 59 30.74 -19.58 -18.84
C THR A 59 30.41 -18.69 -17.65
N TRP A 60 29.16 -18.24 -17.55
CA TRP A 60 28.71 -17.39 -16.43
C TRP A 60 28.91 -18.03 -15.05
N ARG A 61 28.92 -19.37 -15.01
CA ARG A 61 29.24 -20.18 -13.82
C ARG A 61 30.67 -19.97 -13.29
N ASP A 62 31.59 -19.48 -14.13
CA ASP A 62 32.98 -19.22 -13.73
C ASP A 62 33.12 -17.86 -13.00
N ILE A 63 32.09 -16.99 -13.08
CA ILE A 63 32.05 -15.71 -12.39
C ILE A 63 31.15 -15.78 -11.16
N GLU A 64 29.93 -16.30 -11.35
CA GLU A 64 28.89 -16.34 -10.32
C GLU A 64 29.34 -17.23 -9.16
N ALA A 65 29.37 -16.64 -7.96
CA ALA A 65 29.73 -17.34 -6.73
C ALA A 65 28.71 -16.99 -5.64
N GLU A 66 28.38 -17.95 -4.78
CA GLU A 66 27.47 -17.72 -3.65
C GLU A 66 28.05 -16.71 -2.63
N ASP A 67 29.38 -16.61 -2.54
CA ASP A 67 30.05 -15.58 -1.75
C ASP A 67 30.26 -14.31 -2.59
N TYR A 68 29.59 -13.22 -2.20
CA TYR A 68 29.71 -11.91 -2.82
C TYR A 68 31.16 -11.41 -2.93
N ARG A 69 32.04 -11.74 -1.99
CA ARG A 69 33.46 -11.33 -2.06
C ARG A 69 34.21 -12.07 -3.16
N ALA A 70 33.92 -13.35 -3.33
CA ALA A 70 34.45 -14.15 -4.43
C ALA A 70 33.87 -13.69 -5.78
N TYR A 71 32.56 -13.39 -5.81
CA TYR A 71 31.87 -12.88 -7.00
C TYR A 71 32.47 -11.54 -7.47
N ILE A 72 32.67 -10.59 -6.56
CA ILE A 72 33.35 -9.31 -6.84
C ILE A 72 34.78 -9.55 -7.34
N SER A 73 35.53 -10.47 -6.71
CA SER A 73 36.90 -10.79 -7.15
C SER A 73 36.91 -11.34 -8.59
N ASN A 74 35.97 -12.20 -8.93
CA ASN A 74 35.84 -12.77 -10.27
C ASN A 74 35.46 -11.71 -11.31
N LEU A 75 34.54 -10.80 -10.97
CA LEU A 75 34.19 -9.65 -11.81
C LEU A 75 35.38 -8.70 -12.04
N ARG A 76 36.24 -8.48 -11.03
CA ARG A 76 37.47 -7.70 -11.20
C ARG A 76 38.50 -8.41 -12.08
N LYS A 77 38.65 -9.73 -11.95
CA LYS A 77 39.60 -10.53 -12.76
C LYS A 77 39.31 -10.48 -14.25
N ILE A 78 38.05 -10.39 -14.64
CA ILE A 78 37.63 -10.24 -16.05
C ILE A 78 37.71 -8.80 -16.56
N GLY A 79 38.15 -7.85 -15.71
CA GLY A 79 38.32 -6.44 -16.08
C GLY A 79 37.03 -5.63 -16.07
N CYS A 80 36.00 -6.05 -15.31
CA CYS A 80 34.76 -5.28 -15.18
C CYS A 80 35.03 -3.92 -14.49
N PRO A 81 34.50 -2.79 -15.00
CA PRO A 81 34.62 -1.49 -14.35
C PRO A 81 33.98 -1.50 -12.95
N GLU A 82 34.62 -0.83 -11.97
CA GLU A 82 34.15 -0.84 -10.58
C GLU A 82 32.73 -0.27 -10.41
N ALA A 83 32.32 0.67 -11.27
CA ALA A 83 30.95 1.18 -11.31
C ALA A 83 29.94 0.09 -11.71
N THR A 84 30.26 -0.72 -12.72
CA THR A 84 29.40 -1.82 -13.17
C THR A 84 29.35 -2.95 -12.14
N ILE A 85 30.47 -3.23 -11.45
CA ILE A 85 30.49 -4.19 -10.33
C ILE A 85 29.54 -3.73 -9.23
N ARG A 86 29.57 -2.43 -8.89
CA ARG A 86 28.65 -1.85 -7.89
C ARG A 86 27.20 -2.07 -8.29
N ASP A 87 26.82 -1.74 -9.52
CA ASP A 87 25.44 -1.86 -9.99
C ASP A 87 24.94 -3.31 -9.97
N ILE A 88 25.78 -4.26 -10.40
CA ILE A 88 25.46 -5.70 -10.38
C ILE A 88 25.23 -6.18 -8.95
N ILE A 89 26.13 -5.85 -8.02
CA ILE A 89 26.04 -6.31 -6.63
C ILE A 89 24.87 -5.65 -5.89
N VAL A 90 24.61 -4.36 -6.13
CA VAL A 90 23.45 -3.67 -5.55
C VAL A 90 22.15 -4.31 -6.04
N ALA A 91 22.02 -4.57 -7.35
CA ALA A 91 20.84 -5.21 -7.91
C ALA A 91 20.61 -6.62 -7.35
N ASP A 92 21.66 -7.42 -7.22
CA ASP A 92 21.58 -8.80 -6.76
C ASP A 92 21.27 -8.89 -5.25
N VAL A 93 21.92 -8.09 -4.41
CA VAL A 93 21.60 -7.98 -2.98
C VAL A 93 20.17 -7.47 -2.77
N ASN A 94 19.72 -6.52 -3.59
CA ASN A 94 18.33 -6.06 -3.54
C ASN A 94 17.35 -7.20 -3.88
N HIS A 95 17.68 -8.03 -4.87
CA HIS A 95 16.87 -9.19 -5.22
C HIS A 95 16.81 -10.21 -4.07
N TYR A 96 17.96 -10.55 -3.49
CA TYR A 96 18.06 -11.46 -2.34
C TYR A 96 17.22 -10.97 -1.14
N PHE A 97 17.34 -9.70 -0.77
CA PHE A 97 16.55 -9.13 0.32
C PHE A 97 15.07 -8.93 -0.03
N ALA A 98 14.70 -8.76 -1.30
CA ALA A 98 13.30 -8.79 -1.72
C ALA A 98 12.67 -10.17 -1.50
N GLN A 99 13.39 -11.25 -1.84
CA GLN A 99 12.94 -12.62 -1.62
C GLN A 99 12.87 -12.98 -0.12
N ARG A 100 13.87 -12.55 0.66
CA ARG A 100 13.85 -12.71 2.13
C ARG A 100 12.70 -11.96 2.76
N ARG A 101 12.39 -10.74 2.30
CA ARG A 101 11.21 -10.01 2.76
C ARG A 101 9.93 -10.83 2.52
N GLN A 102 9.76 -11.41 1.33
CA GLN A 102 8.58 -12.25 1.04
C GLN A 102 8.44 -13.47 1.96
N THR A 103 9.58 -14.08 2.35
CA THR A 103 9.57 -15.33 3.13
C THR A 103 9.55 -15.10 4.64
N GLU A 104 10.25 -14.06 5.11
CA GLU A 104 10.52 -13.83 6.54
C GLU A 104 9.65 -12.74 7.15
N VAL A 105 9.06 -11.88 6.33
CA VAL A 105 7.98 -10.99 6.76
C VAL A 105 6.70 -11.79 6.69
N ILE A 106 6.13 -12.11 7.87
CA ILE A 106 4.86 -12.83 7.97
C ILE A 106 3.78 -11.92 7.37
N THR A 107 3.45 -12.19 6.11
CA THR A 107 2.25 -11.66 5.47
C THR A 107 1.15 -12.68 5.69
N TYR A 108 0.32 -12.45 6.70
CA TYR A 108 -0.96 -13.17 6.75
C TYR A 108 -1.70 -12.90 5.44
N GLU A 109 -2.61 -13.80 5.01
CA GLU A 109 -3.69 -13.46 4.09
C GLU A 109 -4.57 -12.41 4.76
N GLN A 110 -4.04 -11.20 4.92
CA GLN A 110 -4.74 -10.08 5.49
C GLN A 110 -5.93 -9.87 4.59
N GLU A 111 -7.13 -9.94 5.14
CA GLU A 111 -8.31 -9.45 4.48
C GLU A 111 -8.07 -7.97 4.19
N TRP A 112 -7.74 -7.60 2.94
CA TRP A 112 -7.28 -6.23 2.58
C TRP A 112 -8.30 -5.14 2.96
N TRP A 113 -9.54 -5.54 3.28
CA TRP A 113 -10.66 -4.71 3.70
C TRP A 113 -10.79 -4.53 5.23
N ARG A 114 -10.00 -5.24 6.05
CA ARG A 114 -10.01 -5.11 7.52
C ARG A 114 -8.78 -4.35 8.04
N GLN A 115 -8.87 -3.88 9.27
CA GLN A 115 -7.69 -3.45 10.03
C GLN A 115 -6.89 -4.67 10.45
N ASP A 116 -5.58 -4.49 10.53
CA ASP A 116 -4.70 -5.51 11.07
C ASP A 116 -5.16 -5.89 12.49
N PRO A 117 -5.14 -7.19 12.85
CA PRO A 117 -5.63 -7.64 14.15
C PRO A 117 -4.93 -6.91 15.31
N VAL A 118 -5.59 -6.90 16.47
CA VAL A 118 -5.14 -6.23 17.72
C VAL A 118 -3.79 -6.73 18.24
N VAL A 119 -3.36 -7.94 17.87
CA VAL A 119 -1.98 -8.37 18.06
C VAL A 119 -1.12 -7.58 17.08
N ASP A 120 -0.09 -6.88 17.58
CA ASP A 120 0.85 -6.01 16.84
C ASP A 120 1.70 -6.78 15.79
N TYR A 121 1.06 -7.61 14.96
CA TYR A 121 1.64 -8.22 13.80
C TYR A 121 2.12 -7.15 12.83
N ALA A 122 1.41 -6.03 12.71
CA ALA A 122 1.87 -4.89 11.93
C ALA A 122 3.21 -4.34 12.43
N GLY A 123 3.40 -4.18 13.74
CA GLY A 123 4.67 -3.77 14.34
C GLY A 123 5.73 -4.86 14.38
N LEU A 124 5.38 -6.14 14.45
CA LEU A 124 6.31 -7.27 14.30
C LEU A 124 6.81 -7.39 12.85
N THR A 125 5.92 -7.30 11.87
CA THR A 125 6.20 -7.22 10.43
C THR A 125 7.03 -5.98 10.12
N SER A 126 6.65 -4.80 10.63
CA SER A 126 7.42 -3.57 10.43
C SER A 126 8.82 -3.66 11.06
N ARG A 127 8.94 -4.21 12.27
CA ARG A 127 10.24 -4.44 12.92
C ARG A 127 11.09 -5.41 12.13
N ARG A 128 10.51 -6.50 11.62
CA ARG A 128 11.25 -7.47 10.80
C ARG A 128 11.67 -6.87 9.46
N ALA A 129 10.79 -6.10 8.80
CA ALA A 129 11.11 -5.39 7.57
C ALA A 129 12.23 -4.36 7.76
N GLN A 130 12.20 -3.60 8.86
CA GLN A 130 13.28 -2.67 9.24
C GLN A 130 14.60 -3.40 9.51
N GLN A 131 14.53 -4.57 10.16
CA GLN A 131 15.71 -5.40 10.41
C GLN A 131 16.31 -5.95 9.11
N LEU A 132 15.47 -6.39 8.17
CA LEU A 132 15.94 -6.83 6.85
C LEU A 132 16.56 -5.67 6.06
N GLU A 133 16.00 -4.47 6.16
CA GLU A 133 16.58 -3.28 5.54
C GLU A 133 17.92 -2.87 6.18
N SER A 134 18.06 -2.99 7.52
CA SER A 134 19.33 -2.72 8.19
C SER A 134 20.39 -3.78 7.87
N GLU A 135 20.00 -5.06 7.81
CA GLU A 135 20.85 -6.17 7.34
C GLU A 135 21.32 -5.92 5.90
N ARG A 136 20.43 -5.49 5.01
CA ARG A 136 20.74 -5.16 3.60
C ARG A 136 21.77 -4.04 3.51
N ARG A 137 21.55 -2.94 4.24
CA ARG A 137 22.47 -1.80 4.27
C ARG A 137 23.83 -2.17 4.87
N ALA A 138 23.84 -2.97 5.93
CA ALA A 138 25.07 -3.46 6.54
C ALA A 138 25.87 -4.33 5.55
N LEU A 139 25.20 -5.23 4.83
CA LEU A 139 25.85 -6.07 3.82
C LEU A 139 26.43 -5.23 2.67
N LEU A 140 25.67 -4.28 2.13
CA LEU A 140 26.16 -3.42 1.06
C LEU A 140 27.32 -2.51 1.51
N ASN A 141 27.26 -2.01 2.74
CA ASN A 141 28.37 -1.26 3.34
C ASN A 141 29.63 -2.14 3.49
N ASP A 142 29.49 -3.41 3.88
CA ASP A 142 30.61 -4.34 4.03
C ASP A 142 31.23 -4.75 2.69
N LEU A 143 30.41 -4.88 1.65
CA LEU A 143 30.86 -5.30 0.31
C LEU A 143 31.45 -4.15 -0.52
N LEU A 144 30.86 -2.96 -0.44
CA LEU A 144 31.14 -1.84 -1.35
C LEU A 144 31.70 -0.60 -0.63
N GLY A 145 31.73 -0.58 0.70
CA GLY A 145 32.15 0.56 1.51
C GLY A 145 31.04 1.59 1.74
N THR A 146 31.35 2.62 2.54
CA THR A 146 30.42 3.74 2.78
C THR A 146 30.24 4.60 1.53
N GLY A 147 28.99 4.96 1.21
CA GLY A 147 28.67 5.78 0.02
C GLY A 147 28.34 4.98 -1.24
N TRP A 148 28.08 3.67 -1.13
CA TRP A 148 27.50 2.87 -2.22
C TRP A 148 26.13 3.39 -2.66
N ASP A 149 25.46 4.13 -1.76
CA ASP A 149 24.15 4.75 -1.93
C ASP A 149 24.22 6.24 -2.33
N ALA A 150 25.41 6.80 -2.57
CA ALA A 150 25.58 8.23 -2.86
C ALA A 150 24.81 8.70 -4.12
N ASP A 151 24.67 7.81 -5.11
CA ASP A 151 23.84 8.01 -6.30
C ASP A 151 22.54 7.17 -6.26
N ALA A 152 22.38 6.32 -5.24
CA ALA A 152 21.18 5.52 -5.09
C ALA A 152 20.08 6.40 -4.51
N MET A 153 19.02 6.59 -5.28
CA MET A 153 17.78 7.15 -4.76
C MET A 153 17.44 6.42 -3.45
N PRO A 154 17.19 7.11 -2.32
CA PRO A 154 16.77 6.44 -1.11
C PRO A 154 15.59 5.53 -1.47
N PRO A 155 15.57 4.26 -1.01
CA PRO A 155 14.47 3.37 -1.33
C PRO A 155 13.20 4.06 -0.90
N VAL A 156 12.38 4.44 -1.89
CA VAL A 156 11.02 4.90 -1.66
C VAL A 156 10.40 3.84 -0.78
N PRO A 157 9.79 4.17 0.40
CA PRO A 157 9.10 3.18 1.20
C PRO A 157 8.16 2.44 0.28
N GLU A 158 8.54 1.21 -0.07
CA GLU A 158 7.94 0.50 -1.18
C GLU A 158 6.48 0.33 -0.80
N LEU A 159 5.58 0.81 -1.67
CA LEU A 159 4.18 0.46 -1.50
C LEU A 159 4.17 -1.07 -1.47
N GLU A 160 3.79 -1.67 -0.35
CA GLU A 160 3.77 -3.13 -0.21
C GLU A 160 2.61 -3.65 -1.06
N ILE A 161 2.88 -3.79 -2.35
CA ILE A 161 1.91 -4.21 -3.34
C ILE A 161 1.76 -5.72 -3.17
N ARG A 162 0.57 -6.14 -2.79
CA ARG A 162 0.27 -7.56 -2.50
C ARG A 162 0.39 -8.42 -3.76
N GLU A 163 0.87 -9.65 -3.59
CA GLU A 163 1.13 -10.59 -4.68
C GLU A 163 -0.07 -10.83 -5.60
N GLN A 164 -1.28 -10.90 -5.02
CA GLN A 164 -2.52 -11.05 -5.79
C GLN A 164 -2.76 -9.89 -6.77
N PHE A 165 -2.34 -8.67 -6.42
CA PHE A 165 -2.41 -7.52 -7.32
C PHE A 165 -1.22 -7.50 -8.28
N LEU A 166 -0.03 -7.94 -7.85
CA LEU A 166 1.14 -8.10 -8.72
C LEU A 166 0.87 -9.04 -9.89
N ALA A 167 0.09 -10.11 -9.68
CA ALA A 167 -0.30 -11.02 -10.74
C ALA A 167 -1.12 -10.36 -11.87
N THR A 168 -1.66 -9.16 -11.63
CA THR A 168 -2.52 -8.44 -12.58
C THR A 168 -1.84 -7.27 -13.29
N ILE A 169 -0.57 -6.96 -12.96
CA ILE A 169 0.13 -5.76 -13.46
C ILE A 169 1.55 -6.10 -13.95
N THR A 170 2.05 -5.33 -14.93
CA THR A 170 3.45 -5.46 -15.41
C THR A 170 4.45 -4.78 -14.46
N PRO A 171 5.76 -5.04 -14.57
CA PRO A 171 6.78 -4.32 -13.80
C PRO A 171 6.76 -2.80 -14.00
N GLU A 172 6.50 -2.34 -15.23
CA GLU A 172 6.39 -0.92 -15.56
C GLU A 172 5.15 -0.30 -14.89
N GLN A 173 4.02 -1.02 -14.94
CA GLN A 173 2.81 -0.61 -14.24
C GLN A 173 3.03 -0.56 -12.72
N ARG A 174 3.77 -1.51 -12.15
CA ARG A 174 4.15 -1.50 -10.73
C ARG A 174 4.95 -0.25 -10.37
N ALA A 175 5.97 0.08 -11.17
CA ALA A 175 6.78 1.28 -10.95
C ALA A 175 5.93 2.56 -11.01
N ALA A 176 5.07 2.67 -12.03
CA ALA A 176 4.19 3.82 -12.19
C ALA A 176 3.15 3.95 -11.04
N LEU A 177 2.63 2.83 -10.55
CA LEU A 177 1.72 2.79 -9.39
C LEU A 177 2.40 3.33 -8.13
N THR A 178 3.55 2.77 -7.78
CA THR A 178 4.31 3.16 -6.58
C THR A 178 4.62 4.65 -6.61
N GLU A 179 5.07 5.15 -7.75
CA GLU A 179 5.44 6.53 -7.95
C GLU A 179 4.21 7.48 -7.87
N ALA A 180 3.07 7.11 -8.46
CA ALA A 180 1.83 7.89 -8.36
C ALA A 180 1.35 8.04 -6.90
N PHE A 181 1.34 6.94 -6.15
CA PHE A 181 0.97 6.98 -4.73
C PHE A 181 1.99 7.74 -3.88
N HIS A 182 3.29 7.63 -4.20
CA HIS A 182 4.33 8.36 -3.51
C HIS A 182 4.15 9.88 -3.67
N ARG A 183 3.96 10.35 -4.90
CA ARG A 183 3.65 11.76 -5.19
C ARG A 183 2.38 12.22 -4.48
N ASN A 184 1.32 11.43 -4.53
CA ASN A 184 0.06 11.78 -3.88
C ASN A 184 0.23 11.90 -2.36
N ARG A 185 0.94 10.97 -1.71
CA ARG A 185 1.26 11.03 -0.28
C ARG A 185 2.09 12.25 0.07
N ALA A 186 3.10 12.57 -0.74
CA ALA A 186 3.92 13.77 -0.56
C ALA A 186 3.07 15.05 -0.67
N ALA A 187 2.17 15.13 -1.64
CA ALA A 187 1.24 16.25 -1.80
C ALA A 187 0.29 16.37 -0.60
N LEU A 188 -0.26 15.25 -0.11
CA LEU A 188 -1.10 15.23 1.10
C LEU A 188 -0.35 15.71 2.33
N ALA A 189 0.93 15.34 2.49
CA ALA A 189 1.76 15.78 3.60
C ALA A 189 2.09 17.28 3.56
N GLN A 190 2.07 17.91 2.38
CA GLN A 190 2.29 19.35 2.23
C GLN A 190 1.06 20.20 2.58
N LEU A 191 -0.12 19.58 2.70
CA LEU A 191 -1.33 20.28 3.15
C LEU A 191 -1.20 20.60 4.66
N GLN A 192 -0.72 21.81 4.98
CA GLN A 192 -0.48 22.27 6.35
C GLN A 192 -1.77 22.36 7.20
N PRO A 193 -1.68 22.16 8.54
CA PRO A 193 -2.82 22.27 9.46
C PRO A 193 -3.34 23.71 9.70
N GLY A 194 -2.93 24.71 8.91
CA GLY A 194 -3.36 26.12 9.04
C GLY A 194 -4.50 26.54 8.11
N VAL A 195 -4.98 25.65 7.23
CA VAL A 195 -6.12 25.89 6.34
C VAL A 195 -7.41 25.51 7.06
N ALA A 196 -8.48 26.31 6.88
CA ALA A 196 -9.81 25.99 7.41
C ALA A 196 -10.21 24.54 7.02
N ALA A 197 -10.71 23.76 7.99
CA ALA A 197 -10.95 22.32 7.84
C ALA A 197 -11.80 21.99 6.60
N GLU A 198 -12.76 22.85 6.27
CA GLU A 198 -13.64 22.71 5.13
C GLU A 198 -12.92 22.78 3.79
N ARG A 199 -11.89 23.63 3.68
CA ARG A 199 -11.08 23.75 2.46
C ARG A 199 -10.09 22.61 2.36
N LEU A 200 -9.52 22.19 3.50
CA LEU A 200 -8.60 21.06 3.55
C LEU A 200 -9.26 19.78 3.01
N GLU A 201 -10.53 19.54 3.34
CA GLU A 201 -11.28 18.38 2.83
C GLU A 201 -11.42 18.40 1.30
N VAL A 202 -11.74 19.56 0.71
CA VAL A 202 -11.85 19.71 -0.75
C VAL A 202 -10.50 19.55 -1.44
N GLU A 203 -9.41 20.09 -0.88
CA GLU A 203 -8.07 19.90 -1.46
C GLU A 203 -7.65 18.42 -1.42
N ARG A 204 -7.93 17.71 -0.32
CA ARG A 204 -7.70 16.25 -0.25
C ARG A 204 -8.51 15.50 -1.31
N ALA A 205 -9.77 15.88 -1.52
CA ALA A 205 -10.61 15.29 -2.55
C ALA A 205 -10.06 15.54 -3.97
N ARG A 206 -9.52 16.73 -4.24
CA ARG A 206 -8.85 17.04 -5.52
C ARG A 206 -7.58 16.23 -5.73
N LEU A 207 -6.75 16.06 -4.69
CA LEU A 207 -5.57 15.21 -4.77
C LEU A 207 -5.96 13.74 -5.03
N ALA A 208 -6.99 13.24 -4.37
CA ALA A 208 -7.52 11.89 -4.62
C ALA A 208 -8.02 11.75 -6.07
N GLN A 209 -8.73 12.76 -6.60
CA GLN A 209 -9.20 12.78 -7.98
C GLN A 209 -8.03 12.80 -8.98
N SER A 210 -6.99 13.61 -8.72
CA SER A 210 -5.80 13.66 -9.56
C SER A 210 -5.07 12.31 -9.60
N LEU A 211 -4.93 11.64 -8.45
CA LEU A 211 -4.35 10.30 -8.39
C LEU A 211 -5.15 9.32 -9.23
N ARG A 212 -6.49 9.32 -9.11
CA ARG A 212 -7.36 8.44 -9.90
C ARG A 212 -7.20 8.67 -11.40
N GLN A 213 -7.15 9.93 -11.83
CA GLN A 213 -6.96 10.30 -13.23
C GLN A 213 -5.60 9.85 -13.77
N GLU A 214 -4.54 9.99 -12.96
CA GLU A 214 -3.20 9.52 -13.30
C GLU A 214 -3.17 7.99 -13.48
N LEU A 215 -3.74 7.24 -12.53
CA LEU A 215 -3.83 5.79 -12.63
C LEU A 215 -4.65 5.34 -13.85
N ALA A 216 -5.73 6.06 -14.19
CA ALA A 216 -6.58 5.73 -15.34
C ALA A 216 -5.88 5.88 -16.71
N GLN A 217 -4.71 6.53 -16.79
CA GLN A 217 -3.93 6.61 -18.03
C GLN A 217 -3.17 5.32 -18.36
N ILE A 218 -2.90 4.50 -17.33
CA ILE A 218 -2.00 3.32 -17.41
C ILE A 218 -2.68 2.01 -16.99
N PHE A 219 -3.84 2.09 -16.33
CA PHE A 219 -4.61 0.96 -15.82
C PHE A 219 -6.02 0.92 -16.41
N THR A 220 -6.60 -0.28 -16.48
CA THR A 220 -8.03 -0.45 -16.76
C THR A 220 -8.89 0.04 -15.59
N PRO A 221 -10.19 0.35 -15.78
CA PRO A 221 -11.07 0.77 -14.69
C PRO A 221 -11.08 -0.18 -13.49
N ASP A 222 -11.09 -1.49 -13.73
CA ASP A 222 -11.06 -2.50 -12.68
C ASP A 222 -9.72 -2.51 -11.93
N GLN A 223 -8.60 -2.33 -12.64
CA GLN A 223 -7.27 -2.21 -12.03
C GLN A 223 -7.15 -0.94 -11.19
N VAL A 224 -7.74 0.18 -11.64
CA VAL A 224 -7.78 1.44 -10.87
C VAL A 224 -8.57 1.25 -9.59
N GLU A 225 -9.77 0.67 -9.65
CA GLU A 225 -10.57 0.39 -8.44
C GLU A 225 -9.81 -0.53 -7.49
N ALA A 226 -9.25 -1.63 -8.02
CA ALA A 226 -8.46 -2.59 -7.26
C ALA A 226 -7.23 -1.95 -6.58
N ALA A 227 -6.56 -1.00 -7.23
CA ALA A 227 -5.47 -0.24 -6.64
C ALA A 227 -5.96 0.72 -5.54
N LEU A 228 -7.00 1.53 -5.82
CA LEU A 228 -7.50 2.54 -4.89
C LEU A 228 -8.07 1.90 -3.62
N VAL A 229 -8.85 0.85 -3.77
CA VAL A 229 -9.45 0.10 -2.66
C VAL A 229 -8.40 -0.51 -1.72
N ARG A 230 -7.19 -0.78 -2.21
CA ARG A 230 -6.09 -1.35 -1.41
C ARG A 230 -5.14 -0.29 -0.87
N TYR A 231 -4.79 0.72 -1.67
CA TYR A 231 -3.63 1.56 -1.40
C TYR A 231 -3.96 3.05 -1.19
N SER A 232 -5.19 3.49 -1.51
CA SER A 232 -5.57 4.89 -1.30
C SER A 232 -5.63 5.29 0.17
N GLU A 233 -5.46 6.58 0.42
CA GLU A 233 -5.67 7.17 1.74
C GLU A 233 -7.10 6.88 2.24
N LEU A 234 -8.11 7.01 1.36
CA LEU A 234 -9.50 6.72 1.70
C LEU A 234 -9.66 5.30 2.24
N ALA A 235 -9.09 4.31 1.54
CA ALA A 235 -9.15 2.91 1.98
C ALA A 235 -8.41 2.70 3.30
N SER A 236 -7.24 3.31 3.46
CA SER A 236 -6.45 3.25 4.71
C SER A 236 -7.21 3.82 5.90
N THR A 237 -7.84 4.98 5.73
CA THR A 237 -8.66 5.65 6.72
C THR A 237 -9.93 4.87 7.01
N MET A 238 -10.61 4.38 5.98
CA MET A 238 -11.78 3.51 6.16
C MET A 238 -11.47 2.26 6.95
N ARG A 239 -10.34 1.59 6.70
CA ARG A 239 -9.95 0.44 7.52
C ARG A 239 -9.91 0.88 9.00
N ARG A 240 -9.19 1.95 9.34
CA ARG A 240 -9.08 2.43 10.74
C ARG A 240 -10.43 2.77 11.36
N GLU A 241 -11.26 3.50 10.65
CA GLU A 241 -12.59 3.90 11.14
C GLU A 241 -13.52 2.70 11.31
N LEU A 242 -13.46 1.73 10.40
CA LEU A 242 -14.33 0.57 10.39
C LEU A 242 -13.79 -0.61 11.20
N ALA A 243 -12.70 -0.43 11.95
CA ALA A 243 -12.11 -1.48 12.79
C ALA A 243 -13.16 -2.14 13.69
N GLY A 244 -13.95 -1.32 14.38
CA GLY A 244 -15.03 -1.78 15.24
C GLY A 244 -16.27 -2.25 14.48
N PHE A 245 -16.51 -1.74 13.28
CA PHE A 245 -17.68 -2.16 12.47
C PHE A 245 -17.54 -3.59 11.92
N GLU A 246 -16.29 -4.08 11.82
CA GLU A 246 -15.94 -5.38 11.25
C GLU A 246 -16.66 -5.65 9.91
N PRO A 247 -16.44 -4.80 8.89
CA PRO A 247 -17.16 -4.91 7.62
C PRO A 247 -16.87 -6.26 6.95
N THR A 248 -17.87 -6.79 6.26
CA THR A 248 -17.62 -7.80 5.22
C THR A 248 -16.90 -7.16 4.03
N ARG A 249 -16.36 -7.99 3.12
CA ARG A 249 -15.72 -7.49 1.90
C ARG A 249 -16.70 -6.65 1.06
N GLU A 250 -17.92 -7.14 0.90
CA GLU A 250 -18.97 -6.49 0.12
C GLU A 250 -19.40 -5.16 0.77
N GLU A 251 -19.55 -5.13 2.09
CA GLU A 251 -19.85 -3.92 2.84
C GLU A 251 -18.73 -2.89 2.69
N PHE A 252 -17.47 -3.28 2.83
CA PHE A 252 -16.32 -2.39 2.66
C PHE A 252 -16.28 -1.78 1.26
N LEU A 253 -16.42 -2.60 0.21
CA LEU A 253 -16.47 -2.13 -1.18
C LEU A 253 -17.63 -1.16 -1.42
N THR A 254 -18.79 -1.45 -0.84
CA THR A 254 -20.00 -0.62 -1.00
C THR A 254 -19.82 0.74 -0.32
N ILE A 255 -19.32 0.76 0.91
CA ILE A 255 -18.99 2.00 1.63
C ILE A 255 -17.90 2.77 0.88
N PHE A 256 -16.88 2.07 0.36
CA PHE A 256 -15.78 2.69 -0.36
C PHE A 256 -16.27 3.41 -1.61
N ARG A 257 -17.10 2.76 -2.42
CA ARG A 257 -17.70 3.37 -3.62
C ARG A 257 -18.56 4.59 -3.28
N ALA A 258 -19.38 4.50 -2.24
CA ALA A 258 -20.21 5.62 -1.79
C ALA A 258 -19.36 6.83 -1.32
N ARG A 259 -18.31 6.57 -0.54
CA ARG A 259 -17.37 7.61 -0.08
C ARG A 259 -16.51 8.17 -1.22
N GLN A 260 -16.11 7.33 -2.17
CA GLN A 260 -15.38 7.75 -3.36
C GLN A 260 -16.22 8.68 -4.23
N GLN A 261 -17.48 8.32 -4.52
CA GLN A 261 -18.39 9.19 -5.26
C GLN A 261 -18.59 10.55 -4.56
N HIS A 262 -18.67 10.55 -3.23
CA HIS A 262 -18.69 11.78 -2.44
C HIS A 262 -17.41 12.61 -2.63
N GLN A 263 -16.22 12.00 -2.57
CA GLN A 263 -14.95 12.70 -2.84
C GLN A 263 -14.91 13.30 -4.24
N GLU A 264 -15.40 12.59 -5.27
CA GLU A 264 -15.44 13.12 -6.64
C GLU A 264 -16.33 14.37 -6.74
N GLN A 265 -17.52 14.33 -6.13
CA GLN A 265 -18.43 15.48 -6.07
C GLN A 265 -17.84 16.64 -5.26
N LEU A 266 -17.16 16.33 -4.16
CA LEU A 266 -16.49 17.31 -3.31
C LEU A 266 -15.32 18.00 -4.04
N ALA A 267 -14.53 17.25 -4.79
CA ALA A 267 -13.40 17.77 -5.59
C ALA A 267 -13.85 18.79 -6.64
N ALA A 268 -15.06 18.61 -7.19
CA ALA A 268 -15.67 19.50 -8.17
C ALA A 268 -16.26 20.79 -7.55
N LEU A 269 -16.41 20.86 -6.22
CA LEU A 269 -16.91 22.07 -5.57
C LEU A 269 -15.90 23.21 -5.64
N THR A 270 -16.44 24.41 -5.88
CA THR A 270 -15.71 25.67 -5.91
C THR A 270 -16.47 26.74 -5.11
N GLY A 271 -15.79 27.83 -4.75
CA GLY A 271 -16.38 28.92 -3.98
C GLY A 271 -16.07 28.86 -2.48
N GLN A 272 -16.69 29.76 -1.72
CA GLN A 272 -16.50 29.95 -0.27
C GLN A 272 -17.79 30.46 0.38
N GLY A 273 -17.83 30.51 1.71
CA GLY A 273 -18.95 31.07 2.48
C GLY A 273 -20.12 30.10 2.69
N PRO A 274 -21.29 30.61 3.13
CA PRO A 274 -22.41 29.76 3.56
C PRO A 274 -22.98 28.84 2.48
N ALA A 275 -23.03 29.29 1.22
CA ALA A 275 -23.51 28.49 0.11
C ALA A 275 -22.59 27.28 -0.18
N PHE A 276 -21.27 27.48 -0.08
CA PHE A 276 -20.29 26.40 -0.20
C PHE A 276 -20.41 25.40 0.97
N ALA A 277 -20.59 25.89 2.19
CA ALA A 277 -20.81 25.05 3.36
C ALA A 277 -22.10 24.20 3.22
N ALA A 278 -23.20 24.82 2.79
CA ALA A 278 -24.46 24.12 2.54
C ALA A 278 -24.34 23.07 1.44
N ALA A 279 -23.61 23.36 0.36
CA ALA A 279 -23.35 22.39 -0.71
C ALA A 279 -22.59 21.16 -0.18
N ARG A 280 -21.51 21.36 0.59
CA ARG A 280 -20.77 20.24 1.23
C ARG A 280 -21.65 19.42 2.16
N GLN A 281 -22.39 20.08 3.06
CA GLN A 281 -23.28 19.39 3.99
C GLN A 281 -24.35 18.56 3.25
N ASN A 282 -24.84 19.06 2.10
CA ASN A 282 -25.75 18.29 1.26
C ASN A 282 -25.08 17.04 0.69
N LEU A 283 -23.85 17.14 0.19
CA LEU A 283 -23.09 15.98 -0.29
C LEU A 283 -22.85 14.94 0.81
N GLU A 284 -22.46 15.38 2.01
CA GLU A 284 -22.28 14.50 3.18
C GLU A 284 -23.58 13.74 3.50
N ARG A 285 -24.70 14.45 3.52
CA ARG A 285 -26.01 13.86 3.80
C ARG A 285 -26.47 12.89 2.71
N LEU A 286 -26.15 13.14 1.44
CA LEU A 286 -26.39 12.22 0.32
C LEU A 286 -25.55 10.93 0.44
N ARG A 287 -24.27 11.08 0.79
CA ARG A 287 -23.38 9.95 1.09
C ARG A 287 -23.93 9.10 2.23
N ASP A 288 -24.32 9.72 3.34
CA ASP A 288 -24.81 9.00 4.52
C ASP A 288 -26.15 8.32 4.24
N GLN A 289 -27.03 8.95 3.45
CA GLN A 289 -28.25 8.31 2.97
C GLN A 289 -27.95 7.08 2.11
N THR A 290 -26.96 7.16 1.23
CA THR A 290 -26.53 6.04 0.38
C THR A 290 -26.01 4.88 1.23
N ILE A 291 -25.14 5.18 2.21
CA ILE A 291 -24.58 4.17 3.13
C ILE A 291 -25.69 3.55 4.00
N ARG A 292 -26.66 4.35 4.46
CA ARG A 292 -27.82 3.85 5.22
C ARG A 292 -28.68 2.89 4.41
N GLN A 293 -28.92 3.21 3.14
CA GLN A 293 -29.72 2.36 2.25
C GLN A 293 -29.02 1.03 1.95
N THR A 294 -27.69 1.04 1.80
CA THR A 294 -26.92 -0.15 1.46
C THR A 294 -26.69 -1.07 2.66
N LEU A 295 -26.39 -0.50 3.84
CA LEU A 295 -26.19 -1.28 5.07
C LEU A 295 -27.50 -1.73 5.72
N GLY A 296 -28.60 -1.02 5.46
CA GLY A 296 -29.90 -1.32 6.05
C GLY A 296 -29.99 -0.98 7.54
N PRO A 297 -31.15 -1.21 8.17
CA PRO A 297 -31.46 -0.72 9.51
C PRO A 297 -30.65 -1.42 10.63
N THR A 298 -30.14 -2.63 10.38
CA THR A 298 -29.40 -3.40 11.39
C THR A 298 -27.92 -3.05 11.43
N ARG A 299 -27.28 -2.85 10.27
CA ARG A 299 -25.83 -2.58 10.20
C ARG A 299 -25.50 -1.09 10.27
N TYR A 300 -26.37 -0.22 9.75
CA TYR A 300 -26.11 1.23 9.75
C TYR A 300 -25.85 1.83 11.15
N PRO A 301 -26.58 1.45 12.22
CA PRO A 301 -26.28 1.96 13.56
C PRO A 301 -24.86 1.64 14.02
N LEU A 302 -24.36 0.43 13.75
CA LEU A 302 -22.99 0.02 14.06
C LEU A 302 -21.96 0.83 13.25
N TYR A 303 -22.24 1.09 11.98
CA TYR A 303 -21.39 1.96 11.15
C TYR A 303 -21.36 3.40 11.70
N ALA A 304 -22.51 3.96 12.04
CA ALA A 304 -22.63 5.34 12.53
C ALA A 304 -21.87 5.55 13.85
N LEU A 305 -21.82 4.52 14.70
CA LEU A 305 -21.12 4.55 15.98
C LEU A 305 -19.66 4.11 15.91
N SER A 306 -19.15 3.66 14.75
CA SER A 306 -17.77 3.17 14.61
C SER A 306 -16.69 4.20 15.02
N GLY A 307 -16.99 5.49 14.87
CA GLY A 307 -16.13 6.60 15.30
C GLY A 307 -16.28 6.99 16.79
N ASP A 308 -17.26 6.46 17.50
CA ASP A 308 -17.56 6.80 18.90
C ASP A 308 -16.64 6.05 19.87
N SER A 309 -16.03 6.77 20.82
CA SER A 309 -15.08 6.18 21.78
C SER A 309 -15.74 5.26 22.80
N GLU A 310 -16.95 5.58 23.25
CA GLU A 310 -17.70 4.76 24.21
C GLU A 310 -18.19 3.48 23.54
N PHE A 311 -18.65 3.58 22.29
CA PHE A 311 -19.00 2.40 21.51
C PHE A 311 -17.79 1.49 21.27
N ARG A 312 -16.61 2.03 20.93
CA ARG A 312 -15.37 1.23 20.81
C ARG A 312 -14.99 0.53 22.12
N SER A 313 -15.20 1.17 23.26
CA SER A 313 -14.97 0.55 24.58
C SER A 313 -15.93 -0.62 24.84
N ALA A 314 -17.21 -0.43 24.52
CA ALA A 314 -18.21 -1.50 24.60
C ALA A 314 -17.86 -2.69 23.67
N GLN A 315 -17.40 -2.41 22.45
CA GLN A 315 -16.95 -3.43 21.50
C GLN A 315 -15.76 -4.22 22.01
N THR A 316 -14.74 -3.53 22.53
CA THR A 316 -13.54 -4.18 23.10
C THR A 316 -13.92 -5.11 24.26
N SER A 317 -14.84 -4.66 25.12
CA SER A 317 -15.33 -5.45 26.26
C SER A 317 -16.07 -6.71 25.81
N VAL A 318 -16.94 -6.57 24.80
CA VAL A 318 -17.70 -7.69 24.24
C VAL A 318 -16.82 -8.67 23.46
N GLN A 319 -15.83 -8.19 22.71
CA GLN A 319 -14.88 -9.04 21.99
C GLN A 319 -14.03 -9.90 22.94
N ARG A 320 -13.59 -9.35 24.08
CA ARG A 320 -12.81 -10.10 25.09
C ARG A 320 -13.54 -11.33 25.65
N ILE A 321 -14.87 -11.27 25.70
CA ILE A 321 -15.71 -12.37 26.17
C ILE A 321 -16.30 -13.21 25.02
N GLY A 322 -15.82 -13.02 23.78
CA GLY A 322 -16.28 -13.76 22.61
C GLY A 322 -17.69 -13.40 22.12
N GLY A 323 -18.20 -12.22 22.48
CA GLY A 323 -19.51 -11.73 22.05
C GLY A 323 -19.51 -11.11 20.65
N ARG A 324 -20.71 -10.89 20.11
CA ARG A 324 -20.94 -10.34 18.75
C ARG A 324 -21.18 -8.83 18.75
N ALA A 325 -21.03 -8.18 17.59
CA ALA A 325 -21.16 -6.72 17.44
C ALA A 325 -22.52 -6.17 17.91
N GLU A 326 -23.62 -6.92 17.76
CA GLU A 326 -24.94 -6.52 18.23
C GLU A 326 -25.01 -6.45 19.76
N THR A 327 -24.27 -7.32 20.45
CA THR A 327 -24.17 -7.28 21.92
C THR A 327 -23.42 -6.03 22.36
N ALA A 328 -22.43 -5.57 21.59
CA ALA A 328 -21.73 -4.32 21.87
C ALA A 328 -22.63 -3.08 21.70
N LEU A 329 -23.53 -3.08 20.71
CA LEU A 329 -24.53 -2.03 20.55
C LEU A 329 -25.49 -1.98 21.74
N ALA A 330 -26.04 -3.12 22.13
CA ALA A 330 -26.92 -3.19 23.29
C ALA A 330 -26.21 -2.76 24.59
N LEU A 331 -24.93 -3.13 24.76
CA LEU A 331 -24.12 -2.73 25.90
C LEU A 331 -23.87 -1.21 25.92
N PHE A 332 -23.54 -0.63 24.77
CA PHE A 332 -23.37 0.81 24.60
C PHE A 332 -24.65 1.57 24.94
N GLU A 333 -25.80 1.16 24.37
CA GLU A 333 -27.08 1.80 24.63
C GLU A 333 -27.47 1.72 26.13
N LEU A 334 -27.28 0.56 26.75
CA LEU A 334 -27.52 0.36 28.18
C LEU A 334 -26.65 1.29 29.04
N ASN A 335 -25.34 1.36 28.75
CA ASN A 335 -24.42 2.22 29.48
C ASN A 335 -24.80 3.70 29.33
N ARG A 336 -25.21 4.12 28.13
CA ARG A 336 -25.65 5.50 27.88
C ARG A 336 -26.93 5.84 28.66
N THR A 337 -27.91 4.93 28.67
CA THR A 337 -29.15 5.13 29.45
C THR A 337 -28.84 5.28 30.94
N VAL A 338 -27.95 4.46 31.49
CA VAL A 338 -27.53 4.55 32.89
C VAL A 338 -26.79 5.87 33.17
N ALA A 339 -25.93 6.33 32.26
CA ALA A 339 -25.25 7.61 32.39
C ALA A 339 -26.25 8.78 32.42
N ASP A 340 -27.21 8.80 31.49
CA ASP A 340 -28.26 9.82 31.41
C ASP A 340 -29.11 9.87 32.70
N GLU A 341 -29.47 8.71 33.26
CA GLU A 341 -30.23 8.65 34.52
C GLU A 341 -29.45 9.18 35.71
N ARG A 342 -28.15 8.86 35.79
CA ARG A 342 -27.26 9.35 36.85
C ARG A 342 -27.07 10.86 36.76
N GLU A 343 -26.95 11.40 35.55
CA GLU A 343 -26.86 12.84 35.33
C GLU A 343 -28.16 13.55 35.72
N ARG A 344 -29.33 13.01 35.35
CA ARG A 344 -30.65 13.54 35.78
C ARG A 344 -30.79 13.54 37.30
N LEU A 345 -30.36 12.49 37.97
CA LEU A 345 -30.39 12.39 39.43
C LEU A 345 -29.45 13.42 40.08
N ALA A 346 -28.27 13.62 39.51
CA ALA A 346 -27.29 14.60 39.99
C ALA A 346 -27.77 16.05 39.78
N ALA A 347 -28.39 16.35 38.64
CA ALA A 347 -28.92 17.67 38.32
C ALA A 347 -30.17 18.03 39.12
N ASN A 348 -30.90 17.04 39.67
CA ASN A 348 -32.11 17.30 40.45
C ASN A 348 -31.77 17.71 41.89
N ALA A 349 -31.98 19.00 42.18
CA ALA A 349 -31.76 19.61 43.50
C ALA A 349 -32.76 19.14 44.58
N GLN A 350 -33.87 18.50 44.20
CA GLN A 350 -34.93 18.11 45.14
C GLN A 350 -34.59 16.88 45.99
N PHE A 351 -33.62 16.06 45.57
CA PHE A 351 -33.21 14.89 46.35
C PHE A 351 -32.24 15.27 47.47
N THR A 352 -32.44 14.68 48.66
CA THR A 352 -31.46 14.71 49.75
C THR A 352 -30.24 13.85 49.41
N SER A 353 -29.14 14.00 50.16
CA SER A 353 -27.95 13.16 49.97
C SER A 353 -28.23 11.66 50.18
N ALA A 354 -29.08 11.31 51.14
CA ALA A 354 -29.48 9.93 51.42
C ALA A 354 -30.36 9.34 50.31
N GLU A 355 -31.34 10.10 49.80
CA GLU A 355 -32.19 9.67 48.69
C GLU A 355 -31.39 9.51 47.39
N ARG A 356 -30.44 10.41 47.12
CA ARG A 356 -29.51 10.24 45.98
C ARG A 356 -28.69 8.97 46.11
N ALA A 357 -28.18 8.66 47.30
CA ALA A 357 -27.39 7.44 47.51
C ALA A 357 -28.23 6.17 47.29
N ALA A 358 -29.47 6.14 47.78
CA ALA A 358 -30.39 5.01 47.57
C ALA A 358 -30.76 4.85 46.09
N ALA A 359 -31.10 5.95 45.40
CA ALA A 359 -31.43 5.91 43.96
C ALA A 359 -30.22 5.49 43.10
N LEU A 360 -29.01 5.93 43.45
CA LEU A 360 -27.79 5.46 42.78
C LEU A 360 -27.54 3.96 42.99
N GLN A 361 -27.91 3.41 44.15
CA GLN A 361 -27.79 1.98 44.40
C GLN A 361 -28.78 1.19 43.55
N GLU A 362 -30.03 1.64 43.48
CA GLU A 362 -31.06 1.02 42.62
C GLU A 362 -30.64 1.02 41.14
N ILE A 363 -30.13 2.14 40.63
CA ILE A 363 -29.62 2.22 39.24
C ILE A 363 -28.49 1.21 39.01
N LYS A 364 -27.58 1.04 39.98
CA LYS A 364 -26.50 0.04 39.87
C LYS A 364 -27.05 -1.38 39.85
N ASP A 365 -28.01 -1.70 40.72
CA ASP A 365 -28.58 -3.04 40.81
C ASP A 365 -29.37 -3.40 39.53
N GLN A 366 -30.10 -2.44 38.97
CA GLN A 366 -30.79 -2.58 37.68
C GLN A 366 -29.79 -2.74 36.52
N HIS A 367 -28.71 -1.96 36.50
CA HIS A 367 -27.65 -2.08 35.50
C HIS A 367 -26.99 -3.45 35.55
N ASP A 368 -26.65 -3.95 36.73
CA ASP A 368 -26.07 -5.28 36.93
C ASP A 368 -27.02 -6.40 36.47
N SER A 369 -28.31 -6.26 36.72
CA SER A 369 -29.33 -7.20 36.25
C SER A 369 -29.46 -7.22 34.72
N ALA A 370 -29.45 -6.04 34.09
CA ALA A 370 -29.48 -5.90 32.64
C ALA A 370 -28.21 -6.46 31.99
N LEU A 371 -27.03 -6.17 32.56
CA LEU A 371 -25.76 -6.72 32.10
C LEU A 371 -25.71 -8.24 32.24
N ARG A 372 -26.22 -8.81 33.33
CA ARG A 372 -26.33 -10.26 33.51
C ARG A 372 -27.21 -10.90 32.44
N THR A 373 -28.30 -10.24 32.07
CA THR A 373 -29.20 -10.71 31.00
C THR A 373 -28.52 -10.63 29.63
N LEU A 374 -27.74 -9.57 29.38
CA LEU A 374 -27.10 -9.32 28.09
C LEU A 374 -25.84 -10.17 27.85
N LEU A 375 -25.00 -10.33 28.87
CA LEU A 375 -23.65 -10.91 28.78
C LEU A 375 -23.55 -12.30 29.43
N GLY A 376 -24.54 -12.70 30.24
CA GLY A 376 -24.46 -13.88 31.11
C GLY A 376 -23.66 -13.63 32.40
N GLU A 377 -23.66 -14.62 33.29
CA GLU A 377 -22.94 -14.55 34.59
C GLU A 377 -21.42 -14.40 34.41
N ASP A 378 -20.82 -15.21 33.54
CA ASP A 378 -19.37 -15.18 33.30
C ASP A 378 -18.95 -13.92 32.53
N GLY A 379 -19.79 -13.48 31.58
CA GLY A 379 -19.58 -12.24 30.84
C GLY A 379 -19.68 -10.99 31.72
N LEU A 380 -20.59 -10.98 32.71
CA LEU A 380 -20.69 -9.91 33.71
C LEU A 380 -19.42 -9.80 34.57
N LYS A 381 -18.88 -10.93 35.03
CA LYS A 381 -17.65 -10.95 35.83
C LYS A 381 -16.47 -10.37 35.05
N ALA A 382 -16.26 -10.87 33.83
CA ALA A 382 -15.21 -10.39 32.94
C ALA A 382 -15.39 -8.89 32.58
N TYR A 383 -16.62 -8.44 32.33
CA TYR A 383 -16.91 -7.03 32.09
C TYR A 383 -16.53 -6.14 33.29
N LYS A 384 -16.85 -6.56 34.52
CA LYS A 384 -16.52 -5.82 35.73
C LYS A 384 -15.00 -5.75 35.97
N GLU A 385 -14.27 -6.83 35.69
CA GLU A 385 -12.81 -6.83 35.76
C GLU A 385 -12.21 -5.81 34.79
N VAL A 386 -12.67 -5.79 33.54
CA VAL A 386 -12.22 -4.81 32.52
C VAL A 386 -12.59 -3.37 32.89
N ALA A 387 -13.78 -3.15 33.45
CA ALA A 387 -14.21 -1.82 33.89
C ALA A 387 -13.36 -1.28 35.05
N ILE A 388 -12.87 -2.16 35.92
CA ILE A 388 -11.97 -1.80 37.03
C ILE A 388 -10.56 -1.49 36.52
N GLU A 389 -10.03 -2.27 35.57
CA GLU A 389 -8.72 -2.01 34.94
C GLU A 389 -8.69 -0.66 34.21
N ASN A 390 -9.76 -0.34 33.46
CA ASN A 390 -9.87 0.94 32.74
C ASN A 390 -10.10 2.15 33.67
N ALA A 391 -10.43 1.93 34.95
CA ALA A 391 -10.64 2.98 35.95
C ALA A 391 -9.40 3.28 36.80
N GLN A 392 -8.30 2.53 36.64
CA GLN A 392 -7.02 2.85 37.27
C GLN A 392 -6.18 3.77 36.36
N PRO A 393 -5.65 4.88 36.89
CA PRO A 393 -4.94 5.91 36.11
C PRO A 393 -3.57 5.47 35.61
#